data_AF-A0A2C5XKJ2-F1
#
_entry.id   AF-A0A2C5XKJ2-F1
#
_cell.length_a   1.000
_cell.length_b   1.000
_cell.length_c   1.000
_cell.angle_alpha   90.00
_cell.angle_beta   90.00
_cell.angle_gamma   90.00
#
_symmetry.space_group_name_H-M   'P 1'
#
loop_
_entity.id
_entity.type
_entity.pdbx_description
1 polymer ?
#
loop_
_entity_poly.entity_id
_entity_poly.type
_entity_poly.pdbx_seq_one_letter_code
_entity_poly.pdbx_strand_id
1 'polypeptide(L)'
;MDIMEHNFAFVPDVRLAFAKYLRDYPNRRRVSEADKSSLIKWLVNTKTSPASQRESSRRHYVRKKFAWNHETKALEALAKGKSEKPRKVVIQAEIVDVIENVHGANGHAGWDATWKDVSGAYYGILRADVIFLLKRCHVCANNPRKRSKGFSLAMQQPETMAVGAPCSLHLDTLVCDKTATEKL
;
A
#
# COMPACT_ATOMS: atom_id res chain seq x y z
N MET A 1 -13.65 -30.68 -16.84
CA MET A 1 -12.68 -29.72 -16.28
C MET A 1 -13.48 -28.48 -15.97
N ASP A 2 -14.00 -28.39 -14.75
CA ASP A 2 -14.82 -27.26 -14.31
C ASP A 2 -13.98 -25.98 -14.33
N ILE A 3 -14.41 -25.05 -15.17
CA ILE A 3 -14.03 -23.64 -15.07
C ILE A 3 -14.68 -23.19 -13.77
N MET A 4 -13.91 -23.19 -12.67
CA MET A 4 -14.34 -22.50 -11.46
C MET A 4 -14.54 -21.04 -11.88
N GLU A 5 -15.81 -20.66 -11.99
CA GLU A 5 -16.28 -19.31 -12.19
C GLU A 5 -15.75 -18.47 -11.03
N HIS A 6 -14.51 -17.97 -11.18
CA HIS A 6 -13.95 -16.99 -10.28
C HIS A 6 -14.81 -15.77 -10.46
N ASN A 7 -15.77 -15.62 -9.54
CA ASN A 7 -16.66 -14.49 -9.46
C ASN A 7 -15.79 -13.27 -9.13
N PHE A 8 -15.25 -12.63 -10.17
CA PHE A 8 -14.30 -11.52 -10.07
C PHE A 8 -14.98 -10.34 -9.39
N ALA A 9 -14.79 -10.19 -8.08
CA ALA A 9 -15.34 -9.12 -7.26
C ALA A 9 -15.06 -7.74 -7.87
N PHE A 10 -13.91 -7.57 -8.52
CA PHE A 10 -13.49 -6.35 -9.18
C PHE A 10 -13.32 -6.52 -10.69
N VAL A 11 -14.31 -6.03 -11.43
CA VAL A 11 -14.31 -5.99 -12.90
C VAL A 11 -13.18 -5.12 -13.46
N PRO A 12 -12.78 -5.28 -14.75
CA PRO A 12 -11.66 -4.55 -15.35
C PRO A 12 -11.71 -3.03 -15.17
N ASP A 13 -12.88 -2.41 -15.26
CA ASP A 13 -13.04 -0.97 -15.08
C ASP A 13 -12.65 -0.50 -13.67
N VAL A 14 -12.96 -1.30 -12.64
CA VAL A 14 -12.57 -1.01 -11.26
C VAL A 14 -11.05 -1.10 -11.10
N ARG A 15 -10.40 -2.07 -11.78
CA ARG A 15 -8.95 -2.22 -11.79
C ARG A 15 -8.27 -1.03 -12.48
N LEU A 16 -8.79 -0.56 -13.61
CA LEU A 16 -8.31 0.64 -14.30
C LEU A 16 -8.48 1.90 -13.45
N ALA A 17 -9.65 2.08 -12.85
CA ALA A 17 -9.91 3.19 -11.94
C ALA A 17 -8.98 3.16 -10.71
N PHE A 18 -8.69 1.96 -10.18
CA PHE A 18 -7.75 1.80 -9.08
C PHE A 18 -6.30 2.12 -9.50
N ALA A 19 -5.87 1.69 -10.69
CA ALA A 19 -4.56 2.04 -11.22
C ALA A 19 -4.38 3.57 -11.38
N LYS A 20 -5.44 4.28 -11.81
CA LYS A 20 -5.45 5.75 -11.82
C LYS A 20 -5.35 6.32 -10.41
N TYR A 21 -6.17 5.83 -9.48
CA TYR A 21 -6.12 6.22 -8.07
C TYR A 21 -4.72 6.04 -7.44
N LEU A 22 -4.01 4.95 -7.76
CA LEU A 22 -2.66 4.73 -7.25
C LEU A 22 -1.65 5.80 -7.72
N ARG A 23 -1.82 6.32 -8.95
CA ARG A 23 -0.99 7.40 -9.51
C ARG A 23 -1.33 8.76 -8.90
N ASP A 24 -2.63 9.05 -8.76
CA ASP A 24 -3.10 10.35 -8.30
C ASP A 24 -2.84 10.57 -6.79
N TYR A 25 -2.78 9.49 -6.01
CA TYR A 25 -2.61 9.54 -4.56
C TYR A 25 -1.37 8.77 -4.10
N PRO A 26 -0.14 9.22 -4.40
CA PRO A 26 1.07 8.50 -4.05
C PRO A 26 1.24 8.34 -2.53
N ASN A 27 1.79 7.21 -2.09
CA ASN A 27 2.07 6.96 -0.68
C ASN A 27 3.37 6.20 -0.49
N ARG A 28 4.24 6.67 0.41
CA ARG A 28 5.56 6.08 0.70
C ARG A 28 5.52 4.63 1.22
N ARG A 29 4.37 4.15 1.69
CA ARG A 29 4.20 2.75 2.11
C ARG A 29 3.96 1.81 0.93
N ARG A 30 3.47 2.32 -0.21
CA ARG A 30 3.26 1.50 -1.41
C ARG A 30 4.61 1.20 -2.05
N VAL A 31 4.73 -0.02 -2.57
CA VAL A 31 5.98 -0.52 -3.12
C VAL A 31 5.79 -0.72 -4.62
N SER A 32 6.60 -0.06 -5.43
CA SER A 32 6.68 -0.34 -6.86
C SER A 32 7.52 -1.59 -7.13
N GLU A 33 7.49 -2.12 -8.36
CA GLU A 33 8.35 -3.25 -8.74
C GLU A 33 9.84 -2.88 -8.62
N ALA A 34 10.19 -1.65 -9.01
CA ALA A 34 11.54 -1.12 -8.87
C ALA A 34 11.96 -1.01 -7.39
N ASP A 35 11.04 -0.58 -6.51
CA ASP A 35 11.31 -0.54 -5.08
C ASP A 35 11.54 -1.96 -4.53
N LYS A 36 10.67 -2.92 -4.87
CA LYS A 36 10.81 -4.33 -4.43
C LYS A 36 12.17 -4.89 -4.85
N SER A 37 12.56 -4.70 -6.11
CA SER A 37 13.86 -5.12 -6.63
C SER A 37 15.03 -4.47 -5.86
N SER A 38 14.93 -3.17 -5.58
CA SER A 38 15.93 -2.43 -4.80
C SER A 38 16.04 -2.94 -3.36
N LEU A 39 14.90 -3.23 -2.71
CA LEU A 39 14.87 -3.81 -1.36
C LEU A 39 15.55 -5.18 -1.33
N ILE A 40 15.21 -6.07 -2.26
CA ILE A 40 15.80 -7.41 -2.36
C ILE A 40 17.31 -7.31 -2.60
N LYS A 41 17.77 -6.42 -3.48
CA LYS A 41 19.20 -6.19 -3.73
C LYS A 41 19.96 -5.89 -2.43
N TRP A 42 19.44 -5.00 -1.59
CA TRP A 42 20.08 -4.62 -0.32
C TRP A 42 20.06 -5.72 0.75
N LEU A 43 19.09 -6.64 0.67
CA LEU A 43 18.96 -7.77 1.59
C LEU A 43 19.85 -8.95 1.18
N VAL A 44 19.88 -9.29 -0.10
CA VAL A 44 20.60 -10.46 -0.62
C VAL A 44 22.08 -10.16 -0.86
N ASN A 45 22.41 -9.02 -1.48
CA ASN A 45 23.80 -8.69 -1.78
C ASN A 45 24.45 -7.88 -0.64
N THR A 46 24.89 -8.60 0.39
CA THR A 46 25.50 -7.99 1.56
C THR A 46 26.92 -7.50 1.35
N LYS A 47 27.58 -7.87 0.25
CA LYS A 47 28.99 -7.55 -0.02
C LYS A 47 29.20 -6.24 -0.76
N THR A 48 28.15 -5.69 -1.38
CA THR A 48 28.25 -4.39 -2.07
C THR A 48 28.45 -3.26 -1.04
N SER A 49 29.56 -2.54 -1.15
CA SER A 49 29.78 -1.32 -0.39
C SER A 49 28.86 -0.21 -0.90
N PRO A 50 28.15 0.50 -0.02
CA PRO A 50 27.37 1.67 -0.42
C PRO A 50 28.30 2.72 -1.01
N ALA A 51 27.95 3.31 -2.16
CA ALA A 51 28.76 4.34 -2.82
C ALA A 51 28.64 5.71 -2.14
N SER A 52 27.64 5.87 -1.25
CA SER A 52 27.39 7.13 -0.54
C SER A 52 26.77 6.88 0.84
N GLN A 53 26.82 7.91 1.69
CA GLN A 53 26.15 7.90 2.99
C GLN A 53 24.63 7.67 2.85
N ARG A 54 24.01 8.19 1.80
CA ARG A 54 22.57 7.99 1.51
C ARG A 54 22.26 6.51 1.28
N GLU A 55 23.09 5.82 0.51
CA GLU A 55 22.94 4.38 0.28
C GLU A 55 23.21 3.57 1.55
N SER A 56 24.20 3.97 2.36
CA SER A 56 24.48 3.33 3.64
C SER A 56 23.26 3.40 4.57
N SER A 57 22.69 4.59 4.74
CA SER A 57 21.46 4.80 5.52
C SER A 57 20.27 4.00 4.96
N ARG A 58 20.13 3.95 3.62
CA ARG A 58 19.07 3.16 2.96
C ARG A 58 19.23 1.67 3.26
N ARG A 59 20.43 1.11 3.08
CA ARG A 59 20.74 -0.29 3.37
C ARG A 59 20.46 -0.63 4.83
N HIS A 60 20.89 0.22 5.76
CA HIS A 60 20.60 0.04 7.18
C HIS A 60 19.09 0.03 7.45
N TYR A 61 18.34 0.99 6.91
CA TYR A 61 16.88 1.04 7.03
C TYR A 61 16.22 -0.24 6.51
N VAL A 62 16.62 -0.69 5.32
CA VAL A 62 16.04 -1.89 4.68
C VAL A 62 16.25 -3.11 5.55
N ARG A 63 17.48 -3.34 6.04
CA ARG A 63 17.79 -4.48 6.92
C ARG A 63 17.08 -4.44 8.26
N LYS A 64 16.78 -3.25 8.77
CA LYS A 64 16.04 -3.07 10.02
C LYS A 64 14.53 -3.30 9.84
N LYS A 65 14.00 -3.16 8.63
CA LYS A 65 12.55 -3.14 8.37
C LYS A 65 12.04 -4.31 7.55
N PHE A 66 12.91 -4.98 6.81
CA PHE A 66 12.53 -6.01 5.87
C PHE A 66 13.47 -7.20 5.96
N ALA A 67 12.96 -8.36 5.55
CA ALA A 67 13.71 -9.59 5.38
C ALA A 67 13.34 -10.25 4.05
N TRP A 68 14.28 -10.97 3.47
CA TRP A 68 14.04 -11.79 2.29
C TRP A 68 13.95 -13.25 2.71
N ASN A 69 12.80 -13.87 2.51
CA ASN A 69 12.57 -15.27 2.80
C ASN A 69 13.01 -16.11 1.59
N HIS A 70 14.10 -16.87 1.74
CA HIS A 70 14.70 -17.64 0.66
C HIS A 70 13.88 -18.86 0.25
N GLU A 71 13.06 -19.40 1.16
CA GLU A 71 12.22 -20.58 0.92
C GLU A 71 10.98 -20.20 0.13
N THR A 72 10.26 -19.17 0.57
CA THR A 72 9.01 -18.72 -0.06
C THR A 72 9.22 -17.73 -1.20
N LYS A 73 10.47 -17.29 -1.43
CA LYS A 73 10.84 -16.20 -2.37
C LYS A 73 10.00 -14.94 -2.12
N ALA A 74 9.71 -14.65 -0.86
CA ALA A 74 8.88 -13.52 -0.45
C ALA A 74 9.70 -12.44 0.26
N LEU A 75 9.40 -11.18 -0.08
CA LEU A 75 9.85 -10.04 0.69
C LEU A 75 8.88 -9.82 1.86
N GLU A 76 9.42 -9.75 3.08
CA GLU A 76 8.63 -9.62 4.29
C GLU A 76 8.99 -8.31 5.01
N ALA A 77 7.98 -7.58 5.48
CA ALA A 77 8.14 -6.47 6.40
C ALA A 77 8.15 -6.99 7.83
N LEU A 78 9.22 -6.68 8.56
CA LEU A 78 9.42 -7.11 9.93
C LEU A 78 8.39 -6.45 10.85
N ALA A 79 7.88 -7.26 11.78
CA ALA A 79 7.06 -6.84 12.88
C ALA A 79 7.74 -5.76 13.72
N LYS A 80 6.96 -4.83 14.29
CA LYS A 80 7.52 -3.80 15.17
C LYS A 80 7.73 -4.29 16.61
N GLY A 81 7.03 -5.35 17.01
CA GLY A 81 7.09 -5.93 18.35
C GLY A 81 7.26 -7.44 18.34
N LYS A 82 7.54 -8.04 19.53
CA LYS A 82 7.83 -9.47 19.69
C LYS A 82 6.63 -10.39 19.37
N SER A 83 5.40 -9.87 19.39
CA SER A 83 4.16 -10.62 19.20
C SER A 83 3.55 -10.48 17.81
N GLU A 84 4.04 -9.54 16.99
CA GLU A 84 3.54 -9.35 15.63
C GLU A 84 4.26 -10.31 14.68
N LYS A 85 3.51 -10.89 13.74
CA LYS A 85 4.10 -11.72 12.68
C LYS A 85 4.67 -10.83 11.57
N PRO A 86 5.73 -11.27 10.87
CA PRO A 86 6.16 -10.63 9.63
C PRO A 86 5.01 -10.57 8.62
N ARG A 87 4.99 -9.52 7.80
CA ARG A 87 3.94 -9.30 6.80
C ARG A 87 4.50 -9.38 5.40
N LYS A 88 3.81 -10.05 4.48
CA LYS A 88 4.22 -10.12 3.09
C LYS A 88 4.17 -8.72 2.45
N VAL A 89 5.25 -8.29 1.81
CA VAL A 89 5.28 -7.05 1.04
C VAL A 89 4.56 -7.26 -0.29
N VAL A 90 3.57 -6.42 -0.55
CA VAL A 90 2.75 -6.42 -1.75
C VAL A 90 3.13 -5.21 -2.60
N ILE A 91 3.37 -5.45 -3.89
CA ILE A 91 3.59 -4.37 -4.86
C ILE A 91 2.27 -3.77 -5.31
N GLN A 92 2.31 -2.54 -5.83
CA GLN A 92 1.15 -1.84 -6.34
C GLN A 92 0.30 -2.66 -7.33
N ALA A 93 0.94 -3.42 -8.22
CA ALA A 93 0.26 -4.24 -9.22
C ALA A 93 -0.55 -5.41 -8.61
N GLU A 94 -0.13 -5.92 -7.44
CA GLU A 94 -0.73 -7.08 -6.77
C GLU A 94 -1.83 -6.67 -5.77
N ILE A 95 -2.01 -5.36 -5.49
CA ILE A 95 -2.91 -4.90 -4.42
C ILE A 95 -4.35 -5.36 -4.65
N VAL A 96 -4.85 -5.27 -5.89
CA VAL A 96 -6.24 -5.66 -6.18
C VAL A 96 -6.44 -7.15 -5.94
N ASP A 97 -5.55 -7.99 -6.43
CA ASP A 97 -5.65 -9.45 -6.30
C ASP A 97 -5.59 -9.89 -4.84
N VAL A 98 -4.71 -9.26 -4.04
CA VAL A 98 -4.63 -9.55 -2.60
C VAL A 98 -5.91 -9.15 -1.87
N ILE A 99 -6.45 -7.95 -2.15
CA ILE A 99 -7.69 -7.49 -1.51
C ILE A 99 -8.88 -8.34 -1.95
N GLU A 100 -8.95 -8.70 -3.24
CA GLU A 100 -9.98 -9.58 -3.81
C GLU A 100 -9.98 -10.94 -3.12
N ASN A 101 -8.80 -11.57 -3.01
CA ASN A 101 -8.64 -12.87 -2.36
C ASN A 101 -9.03 -12.82 -0.87
N VAL A 102 -8.56 -11.81 -0.13
CA VAL A 102 -8.89 -11.69 1.31
C VAL A 102 -10.38 -11.40 1.51
N HIS A 103 -10.96 -10.50 0.71
CA HIS A 103 -12.38 -10.16 0.78
C HIS A 103 -13.28 -11.32 0.34
N GLY A 104 -12.88 -12.10 -0.66
CA GLY A 104 -13.58 -13.33 -1.05
C GLY A 104 -13.52 -14.38 0.06
N ALA A 105 -12.32 -14.63 0.60
CA ALA A 105 -12.10 -15.63 1.64
C ALA A 105 -12.84 -15.33 2.96
N ASN A 106 -13.05 -14.06 3.29
CA ASN A 106 -13.83 -13.66 4.46
C ASN A 106 -15.35 -13.54 4.18
N GLY A 107 -15.82 -14.09 3.05
CA GLY A 107 -17.24 -14.13 2.71
C GLY A 107 -17.82 -12.78 2.33
N HIS A 108 -17.00 -11.89 1.77
CA HIS A 108 -17.34 -10.49 1.45
C HIS A 108 -17.70 -9.66 2.69
N ALA A 109 -16.87 -9.74 3.74
CA ALA A 109 -17.06 -8.95 4.95
C ALA A 109 -16.86 -7.44 4.73
N GLY A 110 -17.33 -6.63 5.69
CA GLY A 110 -17.18 -5.18 5.66
C GLY A 110 -15.72 -4.71 5.64
N TRP A 111 -15.53 -3.41 5.39
CA TRP A 111 -14.20 -2.83 5.17
C TRP A 111 -13.30 -2.94 6.40
N ASP A 112 -13.88 -2.88 7.61
CA ASP A 112 -13.14 -3.07 8.87
C ASP A 112 -12.60 -4.47 9.06
N ALA A 113 -13.45 -5.48 8.83
CA ALA A 113 -13.04 -6.88 8.91
C ALA A 113 -11.97 -7.19 7.87
N THR A 114 -12.22 -6.80 6.61
CA THR A 114 -11.24 -7.01 5.53
C THR A 114 -9.93 -6.25 5.81
N TRP A 115 -9.99 -5.03 6.32
CA TRP A 115 -8.79 -4.27 6.70
C TRP A 115 -8.01 -4.92 7.84
N LYS A 116 -8.69 -5.51 8.84
CA LYS A 116 -8.04 -6.23 9.93
C LYS A 116 -7.17 -7.37 9.39
N ASP A 117 -7.73 -8.19 8.49
CA ASP A 117 -7.02 -9.32 7.89
C ASP A 117 -5.88 -8.84 6.99
N VAL A 118 -6.14 -7.85 6.13
CA VAL A 118 -5.15 -7.26 5.23
C VAL A 118 -3.97 -6.66 6.01
N SER A 119 -4.24 -5.82 7.01
CA SER A 119 -3.22 -5.09 7.75
C SER A 119 -2.35 -5.99 8.64
N GLY A 120 -2.92 -7.12 9.08
CA GLY A 120 -2.24 -8.15 9.85
C GLY A 120 -1.30 -9.04 9.03
N ALA A 121 -1.61 -9.27 7.75
CA ALA A 121 -0.84 -10.18 6.89
C ALA A 121 0.05 -9.48 5.84
N TYR A 122 -0.28 -8.24 5.45
CA TYR A 122 0.34 -7.59 4.30
C TYR A 122 0.90 -6.20 4.63
N TYR A 123 2.03 -5.88 4.01
CA TYR A 123 2.62 -4.55 3.96
C TYR A 123 2.48 -4.00 2.53
N GLY A 124 2.30 -2.69 2.39
CA GLY A 124 2.13 -2.03 1.08
C GLY A 124 0.71 -1.61 0.79
N ILE A 125 -0.27 -2.18 1.50
CA ILE A 125 -1.70 -1.89 1.35
C ILE A 125 -2.17 -0.92 2.43
N LEU A 126 -2.96 0.08 2.04
CA LEU A 126 -3.57 1.07 2.92
C LEU A 126 -5.04 0.76 3.16
N ARG A 127 -5.57 1.25 4.28
CA ARG A 127 -7.01 1.19 4.56
C ARG A 127 -7.83 1.86 3.46
N ALA A 128 -7.34 2.97 2.92
CA ALA A 128 -7.99 3.68 1.82
C ALA A 128 -8.09 2.82 0.55
N ASP A 129 -7.11 1.94 0.29
CA ASP A 129 -7.12 1.02 -0.85
C ASP A 129 -8.26 0.00 -0.71
N VAL A 130 -8.38 -0.59 0.50
CA VAL A 130 -9.48 -1.52 0.84
C VAL A 130 -10.84 -0.83 0.70
N ILE A 131 -10.99 0.37 1.24
CA ILE A 131 -12.24 1.14 1.15
C ILE A 131 -12.58 1.45 -0.32
N PHE A 132 -11.59 1.86 -1.12
CA PHE A 132 -11.80 2.19 -2.52
C PHE A 132 -12.38 1.00 -3.29
N LEU A 133 -11.78 -0.18 -3.11
CA LEU A 133 -12.15 -1.39 -3.83
C LEU A 133 -13.47 -1.97 -3.33
N LEU A 134 -13.67 -2.12 -2.01
CA LEU A 134 -14.88 -2.73 -1.48
C LEU A 134 -16.14 -1.87 -1.72
N LYS A 135 -16.02 -0.55 -1.88
CA LYS A 135 -17.11 0.31 -2.38
C LYS A 135 -17.57 -0.04 -3.80
N ARG A 136 -16.76 -0.79 -4.55
CA ARG A 136 -16.97 -1.16 -5.96
C ARG A 136 -16.99 -2.67 -6.17
N CYS A 137 -17.12 -3.43 -5.09
CA CYS A 137 -17.29 -4.89 -5.17
C CYS A 137 -18.67 -5.21 -5.75
N HIS A 138 -18.72 -5.86 -6.92
CA HIS A 138 -19.97 -6.14 -7.61
C HIS A 138 -20.86 -7.11 -6.81
N VAL A 139 -20.26 -8.10 -6.13
CA VAL A 139 -20.98 -9.07 -5.28
C VAL A 139 -21.69 -8.36 -4.11
N CYS A 140 -21.00 -7.42 -3.47
CA CYS A 140 -21.57 -6.63 -2.36
C CYS A 140 -22.67 -5.68 -2.85
N ALA A 141 -22.48 -5.05 -4.01
CA ALA A 141 -23.46 -4.14 -4.59
C ALA A 141 -24.78 -4.86 -4.93
N ASN A 142 -24.68 -6.10 -5.42
CA ASN A 142 -25.80 -6.91 -5.86
C ASN A 142 -26.46 -7.72 -4.72
N ASN A 143 -25.89 -7.76 -3.52
CA ASN A 143 -26.45 -8.48 -2.38
C ASN A 143 -27.07 -7.51 -1.35
N PRO A 144 -28.40 -7.42 -1.25
CA PRO A 144 -29.09 -6.51 -0.32
C PRO A 144 -28.70 -6.73 1.15
N ARG A 145 -28.36 -7.97 1.55
CA ARG A 145 -27.95 -8.30 2.92
C ARG A 145 -26.53 -7.84 3.25
N LYS A 146 -25.72 -7.55 2.23
CA LYS A 146 -24.32 -7.13 2.37
C LYS A 146 -24.10 -5.66 2.02
N ARG A 147 -25.12 -4.94 1.56
CA ARG A 147 -25.06 -3.49 1.38
C ARG A 147 -24.80 -2.84 2.74
N SER A 148 -23.70 -2.11 2.84
CA SER A 148 -23.44 -1.33 4.04
C SER A 148 -24.54 -0.27 4.18
N LYS A 149 -24.96 0.02 5.42
CA LYS A 149 -26.04 0.98 5.74
C LYS A 149 -25.82 2.43 5.21
N GLY A 150 -24.68 2.73 4.57
CA GLY A 150 -24.36 4.03 3.97
C GLY A 150 -24.39 4.07 2.43
N PHE A 151 -24.78 3.00 1.74
CA PHE A 151 -24.77 2.95 0.27
C PHE A 151 -25.84 3.84 -0.40
N SER A 152 -26.90 4.20 0.32
CA SER A 152 -28.08 4.85 -0.25
C SER A 152 -27.97 6.36 -0.51
N LEU A 153 -26.82 7.00 -0.26
CA LEU A 153 -26.69 8.47 -0.32
C LEU A 153 -25.62 9.00 -1.30
N ALA A 154 -24.90 8.15 -2.03
CA ALA A 154 -23.72 8.58 -2.81
C ALA A 154 -23.76 8.25 -4.32
N MET A 155 -24.93 7.97 -4.91
CA MET A 155 -25.06 7.76 -6.36
C MET A 155 -26.03 8.75 -7.04
N GLN A 156 -26.13 9.98 -6.53
CA GLN A 156 -26.73 11.10 -7.25
C GLN A 156 -26.06 12.42 -6.86
N GLN A 157 -24.85 12.69 -7.34
CA GLN A 157 -24.41 14.08 -7.53
C GLN A 157 -23.58 14.19 -8.82
N PRO A 158 -24.00 15.00 -9.80
CA PRO A 158 -23.13 15.44 -10.88
C PRO A 158 -22.11 16.44 -10.34
N GLU A 159 -20.86 16.29 -10.77
CA GLU A 159 -19.74 17.17 -10.44
C GLU A 159 -19.97 18.56 -11.03
N THR A 160 -20.34 19.54 -10.19
CA THR A 160 -20.28 20.95 -10.57
C THR A 160 -18.90 21.48 -10.28
N MET A 161 -18.21 21.90 -11.34
CA MET A 161 -16.91 22.54 -11.32
C MET A 161 -16.95 23.88 -10.57
N ALA A 162 -15.96 24.13 -9.71
CA ALA A 162 -15.59 25.47 -9.28
C ALA A 162 -14.11 25.69 -9.59
N VAL A 163 -13.88 26.56 -10.58
CA VAL A 163 -12.60 27.09 -11.01
C VAL A 163 -12.13 28.15 -10.00
N GLY A 164 -10.86 28.10 -9.62
CA GLY A 164 -10.23 29.15 -8.81
C GLY A 164 -8.78 28.83 -8.42
N ALA A 165 -7.84 29.16 -9.31
CA ALA A 165 -6.42 29.37 -8.99
C ALA A 165 -6.19 30.88 -8.71
N PRO A 166 -4.99 31.40 -8.34
CA PRO A 166 -3.70 30.72 -8.12
C PRO A 166 -2.89 31.17 -6.87
N CYS A 167 -1.84 30.38 -6.58
CA CYS A 167 -0.48 30.73 -6.13
C CYS A 167 -0.22 31.95 -5.21
N SER A 168 0.45 31.72 -4.08
CA SER A 168 1.58 32.58 -3.69
C SER A 168 2.61 31.83 -2.84
N LEU A 169 3.88 32.03 -3.21
CA LEU A 169 5.11 31.54 -2.62
C LEU A 169 5.34 32.15 -1.24
N HIS A 170 5.97 31.42 -0.31
CA HIS A 170 6.99 31.98 0.57
C HIS A 170 8.08 30.93 0.82
N LEU A 171 9.28 31.30 0.36
CA LEU A 171 10.58 30.72 0.66
C LEU A 171 11.05 31.25 2.03
N ASP A 172 12.07 30.60 2.58
CA ASP A 172 12.93 30.99 3.73
C ASP A 172 12.82 29.99 4.90
N THR A 173 13.88 29.45 5.51
CA THR A 173 15.33 29.58 5.35
C THR A 173 15.97 28.41 6.10
N LEU A 174 17.03 27.83 5.53
CA LEU A 174 18.00 26.97 6.22
C LEU A 174 18.77 27.80 7.25
N VAL A 175 18.83 27.36 8.50
CA VAL A 175 19.98 27.67 9.35
C VAL A 175 20.61 26.36 9.83
N CYS A 176 21.89 26.28 9.54
CA CYS A 176 22.84 25.24 9.85
C CYS A 176 23.78 25.86 10.89
N ASP A 177 23.66 25.49 12.17
CA ASP A 177 24.66 25.91 13.16
C ASP A 177 25.69 24.81 13.35
N LYS A 178 26.88 25.11 12.83
CA LYS A 178 28.15 24.54 13.24
C LYS A 178 28.67 25.44 14.36
N THR A 179 28.97 24.88 15.52
CA THR A 179 30.04 25.41 16.36
C THR A 179 30.93 24.27 16.82
N ALA A 180 32.21 24.45 16.56
CA ALA A 180 33.31 23.61 16.99
C ALA A 180 34.01 24.28 18.20
N THR A 181 34.85 23.47 18.84
CA THR A 181 36.10 23.80 19.56
C THR A 181 36.08 24.38 20.99
N GLU A 182 36.67 23.55 21.87
CA GLU A 182 37.78 23.80 22.80
C GLU A 182 37.56 24.23 24.26
N LYS A 183 38.17 23.38 25.11
CA LYS A 183 39.00 23.64 26.32
C LYS A 183 38.33 24.11 27.61
N LEU A 184 38.37 23.22 28.60
CA LEU A 184 39.26 23.34 29.76
C LEU A 184 39.75 21.95 30.20
#